data_AF-Q6X867-F1
#
_entry.id   AF-Q6X867-F1
#
_cell.length_a   1.000
_cell.length_b   1.000
_cell.length_c   1.000
_cell.angle_alpha   90.00
_cell.angle_beta   90.00
_cell.angle_gamma   90.00
#
_symmetry.space_group_name_H-M   'P 1'
#
loop_
_entity.id
_entity.type
_entity.pdbx_description
1 polymer ?
#
loop_
_entity_poly.entity_id
_entity_poly.type
_entity_poly.pdbx_seq_one_letter_code
_entity_poly.pdbx_strand_id
1 'polypeptide(L)' 'RFGSYCPTTCGIADFLNRYQSTVDQDLRHMEDALRDIDNKTSESKLLIQKIQVGRNSDARPQNVINDVTQKSRKMI' A
#
# COMPACT_ATOMS: atom_id res chain seq x y z
N ARG A 1 -37.00 44.31 -25.29
CA ARG A 1 -36.75 42.84 -25.23
C ARG A 1 -35.76 42.60 -24.10
N PHE A 2 -35.93 41.54 -23.29
CA PHE A 2 -35.27 41.36 -21.97
C PHE A 2 -33.84 40.79 -21.97
N GLY A 3 -33.13 40.75 -23.11
CA GLY A 3 -31.77 40.23 -23.18
C GLY A 3 -31.68 38.70 -23.05
N SER A 4 -30.51 38.20 -22.67
CA SER A 4 -30.20 36.78 -22.46
C SER A 4 -30.53 36.34 -21.05
N TYR A 5 -31.14 35.16 -20.92
CA TYR A 5 -31.50 34.59 -19.63
C TYR A 5 -30.36 33.76 -19.07
N CYS A 6 -30.00 34.03 -17.82
CA CYS A 6 -29.04 33.27 -17.05
C CYS A 6 -29.73 32.49 -15.93
N PRO A 7 -29.11 31.41 -15.42
CA PRO A 7 -29.60 30.71 -14.23
C PRO A 7 -29.74 31.66 -13.04
N THR A 8 -30.72 31.37 -12.18
CA THR A 8 -30.88 32.12 -10.93
C THR A 8 -29.76 31.75 -9.96
N THR A 9 -29.46 32.65 -9.02
CA THR A 9 -28.51 32.37 -7.94
C THR A 9 -28.94 31.17 -7.10
N CYS A 10 -30.26 30.95 -6.92
CA CYS A 10 -30.78 29.74 -6.28
C CYS A 10 -30.41 28.48 -7.06
N GLY A 11 -30.54 28.49 -8.39
CA GLY A 11 -30.15 27.36 -9.23
C GLY A 11 -28.66 27.03 -9.17
N ILE A 12 -27.81 28.07 -9.04
CA ILE A 12 -26.37 27.89 -8.85
C ILE A 12 -26.07 27.31 -7.46
N ALA A 13 -26.72 27.80 -6.40
CA ALA A 13 -26.53 27.30 -5.04
C ALA A 13 -26.97 25.84 -4.91
N ASP A 14 -28.10 25.48 -5.50
CA ASP A 14 -28.62 24.10 -5.53
C ASP A 14 -27.69 23.14 -6.27
N PHE A 15 -27.06 23.61 -7.36
CA PHE A 15 -26.06 22.85 -8.07
C PHE A 15 -24.80 22.69 -7.21
N LEU A 16 -24.30 23.78 -6.63
CA LEU A 16 -23.08 23.77 -5.82
C LEU A 16 -23.20 22.85 -4.62
N ASN A 17 -24.32 22.88 -3.90
CA ASN A 17 -24.53 22.01 -2.73
C ASN A 17 -24.46 20.52 -3.11
N ARG A 18 -25.04 20.13 -4.26
CA ARG A 18 -24.97 18.74 -4.75
C ARG A 18 -23.58 18.37 -5.25
N TYR A 19 -22.97 19.26 -6.02
CA TYR A 19 -21.65 19.02 -6.59
C TYR A 19 -20.60 18.90 -5.47
N GLN A 20 -20.59 19.85 -4.54
CA GLN A 20 -19.65 19.86 -3.43
C GLN A 20 -19.77 18.59 -2.58
N SER A 21 -20.98 18.19 -2.19
CA SER A 21 -21.15 17.00 -1.34
C SER A 21 -20.70 15.72 -2.04
N THR A 22 -21.00 15.60 -3.33
CA THR A 22 -20.64 14.41 -4.13
C THR A 22 -19.13 14.33 -4.30
N VAL A 23 -18.50 15.44 -4.70
CA VAL A 23 -17.05 15.50 -4.90
C VAL A 23 -16.29 15.33 -3.58
N ASP A 24 -16.77 15.91 -2.48
CA ASP A 24 -16.17 15.70 -1.15
C ASP A 24 -16.21 14.23 -0.75
N GLN A 25 -17.33 13.54 -0.99
CA GLN A 25 -17.46 12.11 -0.72
C GLN A 25 -16.50 11.28 -1.57
N ASP A 26 -16.42 11.55 -2.88
CA ASP A 26 -15.51 10.83 -3.78
C ASP A 26 -14.04 11.04 -3.38
N LEU A 27 -13.67 12.26 -2.98
CA LEU A 27 -12.33 12.58 -2.51
C LEU A 27 -11.98 11.82 -1.22
N ARG A 28 -12.89 11.76 -0.26
CA ARG A 28 -12.69 10.98 0.98
C ARG A 28 -12.49 9.49 0.69
N HIS A 29 -13.26 8.91 -0.22
CA HIS A 29 -13.10 7.51 -0.62
C HIS A 29 -11.73 7.25 -1.23
N MET A 30 -11.24 8.16 -2.08
CA MET A 30 -9.90 8.06 -2.65
C MET A 30 -8.81 8.22 -1.58
N GLU A 31 -8.98 9.15 -0.64
CA GLU A 31 -8.04 9.35 0.47
C GLU A 31 -7.95 8.10 1.37
N ASP A 32 -9.09 7.50 1.73
CA ASP A 32 -9.13 6.29 2.54
C ASP A 32 -8.46 5.11 1.82
N ALA A 33 -8.68 4.96 0.51
CA ALA A 33 -8.02 3.94 -0.31
C ALA A 33 -6.50 4.16 -0.38
N LEU A 34 -6.05 5.41 -0.56
CA LEU A 34 -4.63 5.74 -0.56
C LEU A 34 -3.97 5.47 0.79
N ARG A 35 -4.68 5.76 1.90
CA ARG A 35 -4.19 5.47 3.24
C ARG A 35 -4.04 3.96 3.48
N ASP A 36 -4.98 3.16 3.00
CA ASP A 36 -4.87 1.69 3.06
C ASP A 36 -3.68 1.16 2.26
N ILE A 37 -3.47 1.68 1.04
CA ILE A 37 -2.32 1.34 0.20
C ILE A 37 -1.00 1.70 0.89
N ASP A 38 -0.91 2.89 1.50
CA ASP A 38 0.30 3.34 2.20
C ASP A 38 0.62 2.46 3.42
N ASN A 39 -0.40 2.14 4.23
CA ASN A 39 -0.25 1.25 5.38
C ASN A 39 0.28 -0.13 4.96
N LYS A 40 -0.34 -0.75 3.94
CA LYS A 40 0.06 -2.07 3.42
C LYS A 40 1.46 -2.06 2.81
N THR A 41 1.79 -0.99 2.09
CA THR A 41 3.12 -0.85 1.46
C THR A 41 4.20 -0.68 2.51
N SER A 42 3.92 0.11 3.56
CA SER A 42 4.82 0.31 4.69
C SER A 42 5.03 -0.98 5.48
N GLU A 43 3.96 -1.73 5.77
CA GLU A 43 4.04 -3.05 6.40
C GLU A 43 4.88 -4.03 5.57
N SER A 44 4.64 -4.09 4.26
CA SER A 44 5.37 -4.97 3.34
C SER A 44 6.87 -4.65 3.33
N LYS A 45 7.25 -3.37 3.32
CA LYS A 45 8.66 -2.95 3.40
C LYS A 45 9.32 -3.43 4.70
N LEU A 46 8.63 -3.28 5.83
CA LEU A 46 9.13 -3.75 7.13
C LEU A 46 9.29 -5.28 7.16
N LEU A 47 8.35 -6.02 6.57
CA LEU A 47 8.42 -7.48 6.50
C LEU A 47 9.61 -7.94 5.63
N ILE A 48 9.81 -7.32 4.46
CA ILE A 48 10.94 -7.61 3.59
C ILE A 48 12.26 -7.35 4.32
N GLN A 49 12.38 -6.24 5.04
CA GLN A 49 13.57 -5.93 5.83
C GLN A 49 13.85 -7.00 6.90
N LYS A 50 12.83 -7.43 7.64
CA LYS A 50 12.96 -8.50 8.65
C LYS A 50 13.43 -9.82 8.03
N ILE A 51 12.88 -10.20 6.88
CA ILE A 51 13.28 -11.42 6.15
C ILE A 51 14.73 -11.33 5.67
N GLN A 52 15.16 -10.18 5.14
CA GLN A 52 16.54 -9.98 4.69
C GLN A 52 17.54 -10.08 5.86
N VAL A 53 17.23 -9.48 7.01
CA VAL A 53 18.06 -9.59 8.22
C VAL A 53 18.17 -11.05 8.66
N GLY A 54 17.05 -11.78 8.74
CA GLY A 54 17.06 -13.21 9.09
C GLY A 54 17.88 -14.06 8.12
N ARG A 55 17.70 -13.85 6.81
CA ARG A 55 18.44 -14.57 5.77
C ARG A 55 19.95 -14.30 5.82
N ASN A 56 20.36 -13.07 6.07
CA ASN A 56 21.78 -12.73 6.19
C ASN A 56 22.41 -13.33 7.44
N SER A 57 21.65 -13.51 8.54
CA SER A 57 22.10 -14.27 9.71
C SER A 57 22.16 -15.78 9.50
N ASP A 58 21.41 -16.30 8.52
CA ASP A 58 21.41 -17.70 8.09
C ASP A 58 22.44 -18.01 6.99
N ALA A 59 23.54 -17.25 6.93
CA ALA A 59 24.80 -17.75 6.39
C ALA A 59 25.36 -18.86 7.31
N ARG A 60 24.55 -19.88 7.62
CA ARG A 60 25.03 -21.13 8.18
C ARG A 60 26.03 -21.67 7.17
N PRO A 61 27.26 -22.03 7.59
CA PRO A 61 28.20 -22.66 6.67
C PRO A 61 27.52 -23.92 6.12
N GLN A 62 27.19 -23.93 4.83
CA GLN A 62 26.61 -25.10 4.14
C GLN A 62 27.50 -26.35 4.30
N ASN A 63 28.76 -26.13 4.67
CA ASN A 63 29.78 -27.12 4.88
C ASN A 63 29.56 -27.96 6.15
N VAL A 64 28.77 -27.52 7.15
CA VAL A 64 28.64 -28.27 8.41
C VAL A 64 27.92 -29.61 8.19
N ILE A 65 26.83 -29.61 7.42
CA ILE A 65 26.07 -30.84 7.15
C ILE A 65 26.87 -31.75 6.21
N ASN A 66 27.50 -31.19 5.17
CA ASN A 66 28.33 -31.97 4.26
C ASN A 66 29.57 -32.58 4.94
N ASP A 67 30.24 -31.85 5.83
CA ASP A 67 31.43 -32.35 6.54
C ASP A 67 31.10 -33.48 7.51
N VAL A 68 29.98 -33.36 8.25
CA VAL A 68 29.49 -34.42 9.14
C VAL A 68 29.08 -35.67 8.34
N THR A 69 28.40 -35.48 7.21
CA THR A 69 27.98 -36.59 6.34
C THR A 69 29.18 -37.28 5.68
N GLN A 70 30.19 -36.51 5.27
CA GLN A 70 31.42 -37.03 4.68
C GLN A 70 32.30 -37.76 5.71
N LYS A 71 32.41 -37.24 6.93
CA LYS A 71 33.09 -37.93 8.04
C LYS A 71 32.41 -39.24 8.39
N SER A 72 31.08 -39.27 8.43
CA SER A 72 30.33 -40.51 8.71
C SER A 72 30.54 -41.55 7.62
N ARG A 73 30.63 -41.16 6.35
CA ARG A 73 30.92 -42.07 5.22
C ARG A 73 32.36 -42.60 5.20
N LYS A 74 33.32 -41.91 5.81
CA LYS A 74 34.71 -42.35 5.91
C LYS A 74 34.98 -43.31 7.07
N MET A 75 34.00 -43.49 7.96
CA MET A 75 34.11 -44.33 9.18
C MET A 75 33.48 -45.72 9.00
N ILE A 76 32.84 -45.97 7.86
CA ILE A 76 32.33 -47.28 7.39
C ILE A 76 33.35 -47.83 6.40
#